data_AF-A0A445KYF4-F1
#
_entry.id   AF-A0A445KYF4-F1
#
_cell.length_a   1.000
_cell.length_b   1.000
_cell.length_c   1.000
_cell.angle_alpha   90.00
_cell.angle_beta   90.00
_cell.angle_gamma   90.00
#
_symmetry.space_group_name_H-M   'P 1'
#
loop_
_entity.id
_entity.type
_entity.pdbx_description
1 polymer ?
#
loop_
_entity_poly.entity_id
_entity_poly.type
_entity_poly.pdbx_seq_one_letter_code
_entity_poly.pdbx_strand_id
1 'polypeptide(L)'
;MANHETQQQQQQHQRPRQHRRSKGRHAAARPAAPARVPLRMLLRVASVAGGIQFGWALQLSLLTPYVQQLGIPHVWASIIWLCGPLSGLLVQPLVGHLSDRCTSRFGRRRPFILGGALSIVAAVLIIGHSADIGWWFGDTLEHRPWAVGVFVFGFWILDVANNVTQGPCRALLGDLTGKDQRRTRVANAYYSLFMAIGNILGYATGSYSGWYKVFAFTLTPACNISCANLKSAFFLDIIFIAVTTYISIVAAKEVPLSSSGAHPVEEAAAGESGTAGEAFLWELFGTFRYFSTPVWTILTVTALTWIGWFPFLLFDTDWMGREIYGGEPNEGPNYDTGVRMGALGLLLNSVVLGVTSVLLERLCRKQGPGFLWGISNILMAVCFISMLVVTYVANNIGYVGKDLPPTGIVIASLIIFTILGFPLAVSCSISC
;
A
#
# COMPACT_ATOMS: atom_id res chain seq x y z
N MET A 1 58.34 39.07 68.58
CA MET A 1 58.79 38.61 69.91
C MET A 1 57.71 37.69 70.43
N ALA A 2 57.77 36.40 70.10
CA ALA A 2 58.54 35.37 70.81
C ALA A 2 57.87 34.95 72.14
N ASN A 3 57.46 33.68 72.14
CA ASN A 3 57.34 32.76 73.27
C ASN A 3 56.28 33.00 74.35
N HIS A 4 55.19 32.23 74.22
CA HIS A 4 54.54 31.57 75.35
C HIS A 4 54.05 30.17 74.90
N GLU A 5 55.01 29.28 74.60
CA GLU A 5 54.87 27.87 74.98
C GLU A 5 54.93 27.88 76.52
N THR A 6 54.14 27.18 77.31
CA THR A 6 54.02 25.72 77.37
C THR A 6 53.04 25.48 78.51
N GLN A 7 51.86 24.94 78.25
CA GLN A 7 51.07 24.14 79.19
C GLN A 7 49.77 23.72 78.50
N GLN A 8 49.35 22.48 78.72
CA GLN A 8 48.17 21.81 78.15
C GLN A 8 48.35 21.13 76.78
N GLN A 9 49.51 20.52 76.56
CA GLN A 9 49.52 19.17 75.98
C GLN A 9 48.94 18.20 77.03
N GLN A 10 47.63 17.87 76.97
CA GLN A 10 47.06 16.58 77.47
C GLN A 10 45.53 16.42 77.41
N GLN A 11 44.82 16.99 76.42
CA GLN A 11 43.37 16.75 76.29
C GLN A 11 42.88 16.55 74.85
N GLN A 12 43.56 15.67 74.11
CA GLN A 12 43.09 15.22 72.80
C GLN A 12 43.10 13.68 72.70
N HIS A 13 42.33 13.02 73.57
CA HIS A 13 42.02 11.60 73.44
C HIS A 13 40.60 11.33 73.94
N GLN A 14 39.63 11.38 73.02
CA GLN A 14 38.42 10.54 72.97
C GLN A 14 37.48 11.05 71.86
N ARG A 15 37.60 10.47 70.66
CA ARG A 15 36.50 10.43 69.68
C ARG A 15 36.22 8.96 69.37
N PRO A 16 34.94 8.53 69.35
CA PRO A 16 34.59 7.14 69.12
C PRO A 16 34.95 6.72 67.69
N ARG A 17 35.57 5.55 67.56
CA ARG A 17 35.84 4.87 66.29
C ARG A 17 34.51 4.64 65.55
N GLN A 18 34.22 5.45 64.54
CA GLN A 18 33.20 5.11 63.56
C GLN A 18 33.63 3.86 62.81
N HIS A 19 32.96 2.74 63.07
CA HIS A 19 33.01 1.56 62.24
C HIS A 19 32.63 1.94 60.81
N ARG A 20 33.64 2.02 59.93
CA ARG A 20 33.48 2.17 58.49
C ARG A 20 32.87 0.87 57.97
N ARG A 21 31.54 0.75 58.05
CA ARG A 21 30.76 -0.28 57.36
C ARG A 21 31.06 -0.12 55.87
N SER A 22 31.88 -1.04 55.35
CA SER A 22 32.00 -1.34 53.92
C SER A 22 30.61 -1.68 53.38
N LYS A 23 29.86 -0.65 52.94
CA LYS A 23 28.74 -0.87 52.04
C LYS A 23 29.37 -1.21 50.69
N GLY A 24 29.47 -2.50 50.41
CA GLY A 24 29.70 -2.98 49.06
C GLY A 24 28.70 -2.28 48.14
N ARG A 25 29.19 -1.36 47.31
CA ARG A 25 28.43 -0.84 46.18
C ARG A 25 28.22 -2.03 45.25
N HIS A 26 27.10 -2.74 45.40
CA HIS A 26 26.50 -3.40 44.26
C HIS A 26 26.19 -2.28 43.27
N ALA A 27 27.12 -2.06 42.34
CA ALA A 27 26.82 -1.32 41.14
C ALA A 27 25.67 -2.08 40.49
N ALA A 28 24.45 -1.54 40.63
CA ALA A 28 23.31 -2.02 39.88
C ALA A 28 23.75 -1.98 38.41
N ALA A 29 23.94 -3.17 37.82
CA ALA A 29 24.28 -3.28 36.42
C ALA A 29 23.22 -2.49 35.66
N ARG A 30 23.63 -1.44 34.92
CA ARG A 30 22.71 -0.76 34.00
C ARG A 30 22.05 -1.86 33.18
N PRO A 31 20.71 -1.93 33.12
CA PRO A 31 20.06 -2.90 32.25
C PRO A 31 20.69 -2.77 30.87
N ALA A 32 21.22 -3.87 30.35
CA ALA A 32 21.86 -3.89 29.04
C ALA A 32 20.90 -3.20 28.07
N ALA A 33 21.37 -2.15 27.39
CA ALA A 33 20.54 -1.44 26.43
C ALA A 33 19.95 -2.49 25.48
N PRO A 34 18.61 -2.50 25.27
CA PRO A 34 17.96 -3.54 24.50
C PRO A 34 18.68 -3.68 23.15
N ALA A 35 19.01 -4.93 22.81
CA ALA A 35 19.79 -5.24 21.61
C ALA A 35 19.11 -4.58 20.40
N ARG A 36 19.82 -3.62 19.80
CA ARG A 36 19.28 -2.81 18.71
C ARG A 36 19.01 -3.70 17.50
N VAL A 37 17.78 -3.71 17.00
CA VAL A 37 17.38 -4.47 15.79
C VAL A 37 18.31 -4.18 14.60
N PRO A 38 18.89 -5.16 13.92
CA PRO A 38 19.80 -4.88 12.80
C PRO A 38 19.03 -4.28 11.60
N LEU A 39 19.64 -3.33 10.88
CA LEU A 39 19.01 -2.69 9.70
C LEU A 39 18.61 -3.71 8.63
N ARG A 40 19.38 -4.80 8.49
CA ARG A 40 19.08 -5.91 7.57
C ARG A 40 17.75 -6.60 7.90
N MET A 41 17.36 -6.65 9.17
CA MET A 41 16.07 -7.20 9.59
C MET A 41 14.92 -6.25 9.21
N LEU A 42 15.09 -4.94 9.42
CA LEU A 42 14.11 -3.93 9.00
C LEU A 42 13.88 -3.95 7.48
N LEU A 43 14.97 -4.08 6.70
CA LEU A 43 14.90 -4.22 5.25
C LEU A 43 14.10 -5.47 4.83
N ARG A 44 14.35 -6.61 5.46
CA ARG A 44 13.63 -7.86 5.16
C ARG A 44 12.14 -7.76 5.51
N VAL A 45 11.81 -7.17 6.65
CA VAL A 45 10.41 -6.96 7.06
C VAL A 45 9.69 -6.01 6.11
N ALA A 46 10.37 -4.95 5.67
CA ALA A 46 9.82 -3.99 4.71
C ALA A 46 9.58 -4.58 3.30
N SER A 47 10.22 -5.70 2.95
CA SER A 47 10.13 -6.28 1.60
C SER A 47 8.71 -6.69 1.18
N VAL A 48 7.85 -7.07 2.13
CA VAL A 48 6.44 -7.41 1.90
C VAL A 48 5.66 -6.27 1.23
N ALA A 49 6.05 -5.01 1.48
CA ALA A 49 5.45 -3.85 0.84
C ALA A 49 5.56 -3.90 -0.68
N GLY A 50 6.63 -4.51 -1.20
CA GLY A 50 6.84 -4.67 -2.63
C GLY A 50 5.86 -5.66 -3.24
N GLY A 51 5.61 -6.80 -2.57
CA GLY A 51 4.60 -7.77 -3.01
C GLY A 51 3.21 -7.17 -3.05
N ILE A 52 2.80 -6.48 -1.97
CA ILE A 52 1.49 -5.82 -1.88
C ILE A 52 1.33 -4.78 -3.01
N GLN A 53 2.35 -3.96 -3.26
CA GLN A 53 2.28 -2.94 -4.30
C GLN A 53 2.35 -3.48 -5.72
N PHE A 54 3.00 -4.62 -5.93
CA PHE A 54 2.98 -5.30 -7.22
C PHE A 54 1.54 -5.73 -7.56
N GLY A 55 0.83 -6.36 -6.63
CA GLY A 55 -0.59 -6.71 -6.76
C GLY A 55 -1.47 -5.48 -7.01
N TRP A 56 -1.30 -4.40 -6.24
CA TRP A 56 -2.03 -3.13 -6.48
C TRP A 56 -1.80 -2.55 -7.87
N ALA A 57 -0.56 -2.58 -8.37
CA ALA A 57 -0.25 -2.07 -9.70
C ALA A 57 -0.91 -2.92 -10.80
N LEU A 58 -0.94 -4.25 -10.65
CA LEU A 58 -1.72 -5.11 -11.56
C LEU A 58 -3.22 -4.85 -11.46
N GLN A 59 -3.74 -4.69 -10.24
CA GLN A 59 -5.14 -4.37 -9.97
C GLN A 59 -5.58 -3.10 -10.69
N LEU A 60 -4.82 -2.00 -10.53
CA LEU A 60 -5.13 -0.71 -11.16
C LEU A 60 -4.99 -0.75 -12.69
N SER A 61 -3.96 -1.42 -13.23
CA SER A 61 -3.68 -1.39 -14.67
C SER A 61 -4.43 -2.42 -15.53
N LEU A 62 -4.94 -3.51 -14.94
CA LEU A 62 -5.49 -4.62 -15.73
C LEU A 62 -6.93 -5.02 -15.39
N LEU A 63 -7.43 -4.73 -14.18
CA LEU A 63 -8.70 -5.32 -13.76
C LEU A 63 -9.90 -4.55 -14.29
N THR A 64 -9.82 -3.24 -14.48
CA THR A 64 -10.88 -2.52 -15.20
C THR A 64 -10.98 -3.00 -16.65
N PRO A 65 -9.89 -3.12 -17.42
CA PRO A 65 -9.97 -3.75 -18.74
C PRO A 65 -10.54 -5.15 -18.74
N TYR A 66 -10.21 -5.96 -17.73
CA TYR A 66 -10.74 -7.30 -17.60
C TYR A 66 -12.25 -7.32 -17.31
N VAL A 67 -12.75 -6.43 -16.45
CA VAL A 67 -14.18 -6.21 -16.23
C VAL A 67 -14.90 -5.94 -17.55
N GLN A 68 -14.31 -5.08 -18.40
CA GLN A 68 -14.86 -4.79 -19.72
C GLN A 68 -14.80 -6.01 -20.66
N GLN A 69 -13.73 -6.80 -20.63
CA GLN A 69 -13.61 -8.06 -21.39
C GLN A 69 -14.60 -9.14 -20.93
N LEU A 70 -15.01 -9.14 -19.65
CA LEU A 70 -16.07 -10.03 -19.16
C LEU A 70 -17.48 -9.62 -19.65
N GLY A 71 -17.60 -8.49 -20.35
CA GLY A 71 -18.86 -7.99 -20.90
C GLY A 71 -19.64 -7.08 -19.96
N ILE A 72 -19.03 -6.64 -18.85
CA ILE A 72 -19.68 -5.74 -17.90
C ILE A 72 -19.66 -4.32 -18.47
N PRO A 73 -20.83 -3.65 -18.62
CA PRO A 73 -20.88 -2.28 -19.08
C PRO A 73 -20.07 -1.33 -18.18
N HIS A 74 -19.41 -0.36 -18.78
CA HIS A 74 -18.51 0.59 -18.11
C HIS A 74 -19.13 1.28 -16.88
N VAL A 75 -20.45 1.54 -16.90
CA VAL A 75 -21.18 2.17 -15.78
C VAL A 75 -21.09 1.35 -14.49
N TRP A 76 -21.05 0.02 -14.59
CA TRP A 76 -20.99 -0.87 -13.43
C TRP A 76 -19.58 -1.07 -12.89
N ALA A 77 -18.53 -0.75 -13.68
CA ALA A 77 -17.15 -0.88 -13.24
C ALA A 77 -16.87 -0.03 -11.98
N SER A 78 -17.38 1.20 -11.93
CA SER A 78 -17.24 2.08 -10.75
C SER A 78 -17.89 1.50 -9.48
N ILE A 79 -18.98 0.75 -9.63
CA ILE A 79 -19.67 0.10 -8.49
C ILE A 79 -18.84 -1.06 -7.97
N ILE A 80 -18.23 -1.85 -8.85
CA ILE A 80 -17.32 -2.94 -8.44
C ILE A 80 -16.16 -2.38 -7.65
N TRP A 81 -15.55 -1.29 -8.11
CA TRP A 81 -14.42 -0.62 -7.46
C TRP A 81 -14.75 0.08 -6.13
N LEU A 82 -16.04 0.19 -5.76
CA LEU A 82 -16.44 0.78 -4.49
C LEU A 82 -15.89 0.00 -3.28
N CYS A 83 -15.54 -1.28 -3.46
CA CYS A 83 -14.89 -2.07 -2.41
C CYS A 83 -13.53 -1.52 -1.98
N GLY A 84 -12.77 -0.88 -2.87
CA GLY A 84 -11.47 -0.29 -2.52
C GLY A 84 -11.62 0.76 -1.41
N PRO A 85 -12.39 1.85 -1.62
CA PRO A 85 -12.66 2.85 -0.59
C PRO A 85 -13.35 2.29 0.66
N LEU A 86 -14.34 1.40 0.50
CA LEU A 86 -15.08 0.82 1.63
C LEU A 86 -14.20 -0.06 2.51
N SER A 87 -13.38 -0.91 1.90
CA SER A 87 -12.42 -1.75 2.64
C SER A 87 -11.33 -0.90 3.29
N GLY A 88 -10.82 0.13 2.61
CA GLY A 88 -9.88 1.09 3.20
C GLY A 88 -10.44 1.76 4.46
N LEU A 89 -11.69 2.21 4.41
CA LEU A 89 -12.36 2.90 5.52
C LEU A 89 -12.65 1.98 6.72
N LEU A 90 -13.11 0.75 6.47
CA LEU A 90 -13.61 -0.14 7.52
C LEU A 90 -12.58 -1.18 7.98
N VAL A 91 -11.86 -1.79 7.04
CA VAL A 91 -10.98 -2.92 7.32
C VAL A 91 -9.67 -2.46 7.95
N GLN A 92 -9.07 -1.36 7.48
CA GLN A 92 -7.78 -0.90 8.01
C GLN A 92 -7.86 -0.58 9.52
N PRO A 93 -8.85 0.20 10.03
CA PRO A 93 -8.94 0.51 11.45
C PRO A 93 -9.28 -0.73 12.29
N LEU A 94 -10.21 -1.56 11.82
CA LEU A 94 -10.64 -2.78 12.50
C LEU A 94 -9.48 -3.77 12.65
N VAL A 95 -8.74 -4.05 11.57
CA VAL A 95 -7.58 -4.95 11.59
C VAL A 95 -6.46 -4.37 12.44
N GLY A 96 -6.27 -3.05 12.43
CA GLY A 96 -5.34 -2.37 13.34
C GLY A 96 -5.64 -2.72 14.80
N HIS A 97 -6.88 -2.51 15.23
CA HIS A 97 -7.35 -2.81 16.59
C HIS A 97 -7.28 -4.30 16.95
N LEU A 98 -7.77 -5.17 16.06
CA LEU A 98 -7.76 -6.62 16.28
C LEU A 98 -6.33 -7.18 16.35
N SER A 99 -5.45 -6.71 15.47
CA SER A 99 -4.05 -7.14 15.49
C SER A 99 -3.31 -6.63 16.72
N ASP A 100 -3.69 -5.48 17.30
CA ASP A 100 -3.11 -4.99 18.55
C ASP A 100 -3.42 -5.85 19.78
N ARG A 101 -4.54 -6.57 19.77
CA ARG A 101 -5.01 -7.43 20.89
C ARG A 101 -4.71 -8.91 20.68
N CYS A 102 -4.01 -9.28 19.62
CA CYS A 102 -3.79 -10.68 19.28
C CYS A 102 -2.77 -11.36 20.21
N THR A 103 -3.18 -12.46 20.84
CA THR A 103 -2.38 -13.26 21.78
C THR A 103 -1.78 -14.52 21.14
N SER A 104 -1.77 -14.62 19.82
CA SER A 104 -1.32 -15.81 19.10
C SER A 104 0.14 -16.19 19.42
N ARG A 105 0.41 -17.50 19.43
CA ARG A 105 1.77 -18.06 19.61
C ARG A 105 2.77 -17.60 18.53
N PHE A 106 2.26 -17.16 17.38
CA PHE A 106 3.06 -16.69 16.25
C PHE A 106 3.41 -15.20 16.35
N GLY A 107 3.03 -14.54 17.43
CA GLY A 107 3.17 -13.10 17.61
C GLY A 107 1.86 -12.36 17.39
N ARG A 108 1.93 -11.04 17.56
CA ARG A 108 0.78 -10.14 17.57
C ARG A 108 0.34 -9.76 16.16
N ARG A 109 1.27 -9.35 15.29
CA ARG A 109 0.95 -8.82 13.95
C ARG A 109 1.03 -9.88 12.85
N ARG A 110 1.89 -10.89 13.03
CA ARG A 110 2.14 -11.93 12.01
C ARG A 110 0.94 -12.72 11.51
N PRO A 111 0.00 -13.17 12.37
CA PRO A 111 -1.14 -13.95 11.90
C PRO A 111 -1.96 -13.19 10.87
N PHE A 112 -2.08 -11.87 11.02
CA PHE A 112 -2.79 -11.00 10.09
C PHE A 112 -2.02 -10.79 8.78
N ILE A 113 -0.70 -10.63 8.85
CA ILE A 113 0.14 -10.52 7.65
C ILE A 113 0.08 -11.82 6.84
N LEU A 114 0.23 -12.98 7.49
CA LEU A 114 0.18 -14.28 6.82
C LEU A 114 -1.23 -14.58 6.30
N GLY A 115 -2.25 -14.37 7.12
CA GLY A 115 -3.64 -14.58 6.73
C GLY A 115 -4.06 -13.68 5.57
N GLY A 116 -3.68 -12.40 5.62
CA GLY A 116 -3.89 -11.45 4.53
C GLY A 116 -3.16 -11.86 3.24
N ALA A 117 -1.89 -12.25 3.32
CA ALA A 117 -1.13 -12.71 2.16
C ALA A 117 -1.72 -14.00 1.53
N LEU A 118 -2.17 -14.96 2.36
CA LEU A 118 -2.85 -16.17 1.87
C LEU A 118 -4.20 -15.82 1.22
N SER A 119 -4.94 -14.87 1.79
CA SER A 119 -6.18 -14.36 1.20
C SER A 119 -5.94 -13.62 -0.11
N ILE A 120 -4.85 -12.86 -0.26
CA ILE A 120 -4.44 -12.26 -1.54
C ILE A 120 -4.21 -13.36 -2.57
N VAL A 121 -3.44 -14.40 -2.23
CA VAL A 121 -3.19 -15.54 -3.14
C VAL A 121 -4.49 -16.21 -3.56
N ALA A 122 -5.40 -16.48 -2.63
CA ALA A 122 -6.70 -17.07 -2.94
C ALA A 122 -7.54 -16.15 -3.84
N ALA A 123 -7.61 -14.85 -3.54
CA ALA A 123 -8.36 -13.89 -4.32
C ALA A 123 -7.84 -13.75 -5.75
N VAL A 124 -6.52 -13.63 -5.90
CA VAL A 124 -5.86 -13.54 -7.21
C VAL A 124 -6.10 -14.80 -8.05
N LEU A 125 -6.10 -15.99 -7.45
CA LEU A 125 -6.48 -17.23 -8.14
C LEU A 125 -7.95 -17.22 -8.55
N ILE A 126 -8.86 -16.78 -7.69
CA ILE A 126 -10.30 -16.67 -8.00
C ILE A 126 -10.51 -15.72 -9.19
N ILE A 127 -9.87 -14.55 -9.17
CA ILE A 127 -9.98 -13.55 -10.24
C ILE A 127 -9.38 -14.08 -11.54
N GLY A 128 -8.14 -14.59 -11.50
CA GLY A 128 -7.43 -15.07 -12.68
C GLY A 128 -8.10 -16.28 -13.36
N HIS A 129 -8.86 -17.07 -12.60
CA HIS A 129 -9.64 -18.20 -13.11
C HIS A 129 -11.13 -17.91 -13.25
N SER A 130 -11.59 -16.67 -13.07
CA SER A 130 -13.02 -16.34 -13.09
C SER A 130 -13.71 -16.75 -14.39
N ALA A 131 -13.08 -16.52 -15.55
CA ALA A 131 -13.57 -17.00 -16.84
C ALA A 131 -13.64 -18.53 -16.96
N ASP A 132 -12.63 -19.25 -16.44
CA ASP A 132 -12.62 -20.72 -16.45
C ASP A 132 -13.70 -21.31 -15.56
N ILE A 133 -13.86 -20.74 -14.36
CA ILE A 133 -14.87 -21.14 -13.38
C ILE A 133 -16.26 -20.86 -13.93
N GLY A 134 -16.49 -19.68 -14.52
CA GLY A 134 -17.76 -19.34 -15.15
C GLY A 134 -18.13 -20.32 -16.27
N TRP A 135 -17.17 -20.71 -17.10
CA TRP A 135 -17.36 -21.73 -18.14
C TRP A 135 -17.81 -23.07 -17.57
N TRP A 136 -17.24 -23.50 -16.43
CA TRP A 136 -17.65 -24.74 -15.76
C TRP A 136 -19.09 -24.66 -15.21
N PHE A 137 -19.57 -23.47 -14.87
CA PHE A 137 -20.95 -23.21 -14.46
C PHE A 137 -21.91 -22.92 -15.63
N GLY A 138 -21.43 -23.03 -16.88
CA GLY A 138 -22.27 -22.94 -18.08
C GLY A 138 -22.26 -21.58 -18.77
N ASP A 139 -21.31 -20.69 -18.47
CA ASP A 139 -21.11 -19.45 -19.22
C ASP A 139 -20.78 -19.73 -20.70
N THR A 140 -21.23 -18.85 -21.57
CA THR A 140 -20.87 -18.86 -23.00
C THR A 140 -19.89 -17.72 -23.32
N LEU A 141 -19.40 -17.65 -24.56
CA LEU A 141 -18.51 -16.55 -24.94
C LEU A 141 -19.20 -15.17 -24.89
N GLU A 142 -20.51 -15.12 -25.11
CA GLU A 142 -21.31 -13.89 -25.17
C GLU A 142 -21.97 -13.54 -23.82
N HIS A 143 -22.35 -14.53 -23.02
CA HIS A 143 -23.02 -14.32 -21.75
C HIS A 143 -22.28 -15.02 -20.60
N ARG A 144 -21.66 -14.22 -19.71
CA ARG A 144 -20.73 -14.70 -18.66
C ARG A 144 -21.12 -14.31 -17.21
N PRO A 145 -22.38 -14.51 -16.78
CA PRO A 145 -22.82 -14.08 -15.46
C PRO A 145 -22.04 -14.75 -14.31
N TRP A 146 -21.66 -16.02 -14.45
CA TRP A 146 -20.92 -16.72 -13.40
C TRP A 146 -19.49 -16.22 -13.28
N ALA A 147 -18.79 -16.00 -14.40
CA ALA A 147 -17.46 -15.41 -14.40
C ALA A 147 -17.46 -14.00 -13.78
N VAL A 148 -18.48 -13.19 -14.09
CA VAL A 148 -18.66 -11.87 -13.48
C VAL A 148 -18.86 -11.99 -11.96
N GLY A 149 -19.75 -12.87 -11.50
CA GLY A 149 -19.98 -13.09 -10.07
C GLY A 149 -18.73 -13.54 -9.32
N VAL A 150 -17.99 -14.49 -9.90
CA VAL A 150 -16.73 -15.00 -9.35
C VAL A 150 -15.65 -13.91 -9.33
N PHE A 151 -15.54 -13.12 -10.41
CA PHE A 151 -14.63 -11.99 -10.48
C PHE A 151 -14.94 -10.97 -9.38
N VAL A 152 -16.19 -10.52 -9.24
CA VAL A 152 -16.58 -9.52 -8.24
C VAL A 152 -16.31 -10.03 -6.83
N PHE A 153 -16.65 -11.30 -6.55
CA PHE A 153 -16.35 -11.93 -5.27
C PHE A 153 -14.84 -11.96 -4.99
N GLY A 154 -14.03 -12.40 -5.94
CA GLY A 154 -12.57 -12.41 -5.82
C GLY A 154 -11.99 -11.01 -5.65
N PHE A 155 -12.50 -10.03 -6.41
CA PHE A 155 -12.09 -8.63 -6.38
C PHE A 155 -12.30 -8.01 -4.98
N TRP A 156 -13.47 -8.23 -4.38
CA TRP A 156 -13.75 -7.79 -3.02
C TRP A 156 -12.82 -8.43 -1.98
N ILE A 157 -12.57 -9.74 -2.10
CA ILE A 157 -11.62 -10.42 -1.20
C ILE A 157 -10.22 -9.84 -1.37
N LEU A 158 -9.79 -9.56 -2.60
CA LEU A 158 -8.48 -8.98 -2.88
C LEU A 158 -8.30 -7.64 -2.17
N ASP A 159 -9.26 -6.72 -2.30
CA ASP A 159 -9.20 -5.42 -1.64
C ASP A 159 -9.19 -5.53 -0.11
N VAL A 160 -10.06 -6.38 0.46
CA VAL A 160 -10.05 -6.63 1.90
C VAL A 160 -8.70 -7.20 2.34
N ALA A 161 -8.16 -8.18 1.61
CA ALA A 161 -6.90 -8.85 1.94
C ALA A 161 -5.68 -7.91 1.83
N ASN A 162 -5.65 -7.04 0.82
CA ASN A 162 -4.66 -5.98 0.68
C ASN A 162 -4.65 -5.05 1.90
N ASN A 163 -5.84 -4.60 2.33
CA ASN A 163 -6.00 -3.75 3.51
C ASN A 163 -5.62 -4.46 4.82
N VAL A 164 -6.00 -5.74 4.97
CA VAL A 164 -5.63 -6.59 6.12
C VAL A 164 -4.11 -6.76 6.22
N THR A 165 -3.40 -6.84 5.10
CA THR A 165 -1.95 -7.10 5.08
C THR A 165 -1.16 -5.80 5.28
N GLN A 166 -1.55 -4.72 4.61
CA GLN A 166 -0.80 -3.47 4.56
C GLN A 166 -0.68 -2.78 5.93
N GLY A 167 -1.79 -2.69 6.68
CA GLY A 167 -1.82 -2.02 7.99
C GLY A 167 -0.87 -2.65 9.02
N PRO A 168 -1.04 -3.95 9.36
CA PRO A 168 -0.16 -4.67 10.27
C PRO A 168 1.31 -4.71 9.84
N CYS A 169 1.60 -4.78 8.53
CA CYS A 169 2.98 -4.71 8.03
C CYS A 169 3.66 -3.38 8.39
N ARG A 170 2.95 -2.26 8.20
CA ARG A 170 3.46 -0.93 8.56
C ARG A 170 3.60 -0.77 10.07
N ALA A 171 2.62 -1.25 10.84
CA ALA A 171 2.66 -1.24 12.30
C ALA A 171 3.84 -2.06 12.86
N LEU A 172 4.10 -3.25 12.29
CA LEU A 172 5.21 -4.12 12.68
C LEU A 172 6.57 -3.42 12.54
N LEU A 173 6.77 -2.63 11.48
CA LEU A 173 8.01 -1.85 11.33
C LEU A 173 8.18 -0.80 12.44
N GLY A 174 7.08 -0.13 12.83
CA GLY A 174 7.09 0.81 13.95
C GLY A 174 7.36 0.11 15.29
N ASP A 175 6.76 -1.06 15.51
CA ASP A 175 6.95 -1.88 16.71
C ASP A 175 8.42 -2.32 16.86
N LEU A 176 9.09 -2.67 15.75
CA LEU A 176 10.50 -3.09 15.74
C LEU A 176 11.49 -1.94 15.98
N THR A 177 11.15 -0.71 15.61
CA THR A 177 12.01 0.47 15.83
C THR A 177 11.73 1.14 17.17
N GLY A 178 10.56 0.91 17.76
CA GLY A 178 10.16 1.46 19.04
C GLY A 178 10.24 2.98 19.06
N LYS A 179 10.95 3.54 20.05
CA LYS A 179 11.09 4.99 20.22
C LYS A 179 12.28 5.60 19.43
N ASP A 180 13.03 4.80 18.67
CA ASP A 180 14.17 5.28 17.88
C ASP A 180 13.70 5.94 16.57
N GLN A 181 13.45 7.25 16.64
CA GLN A 181 12.97 8.06 15.51
C GLN A 181 13.85 7.96 14.26
N ARG A 182 15.18 7.84 14.43
CA ARG A 182 16.10 7.70 13.29
C ARG A 182 15.85 6.38 12.57
N ARG A 183 15.63 5.29 13.31
CA ARG A 183 15.36 3.99 12.73
C ARG A 183 13.96 3.86 12.16
N THR A 184 12.96 4.44 12.81
CA THR A 184 11.60 4.53 12.25
C THR A 184 11.63 5.22 10.89
N ARG A 185 12.40 6.31 10.75
CA ARG A 185 12.60 6.98 9.46
C ARG A 185 13.25 6.06 8.42
N VAL A 186 14.28 5.31 8.79
CA VAL A 186 14.95 4.35 7.88
C VAL A 186 14.03 3.18 7.50
N ALA A 187 13.25 2.65 8.44
CA ALA A 187 12.28 1.59 8.19
C ALA A 187 11.18 2.04 7.22
N ASN A 188 10.63 3.24 7.43
CA ASN A 188 9.66 3.83 6.52
C ASN A 188 10.27 4.08 5.13
N ALA A 189 11.53 4.52 5.05
CA ALA A 189 12.22 4.69 3.78
C ALA A 189 12.39 3.35 3.02
N TYR A 190 12.74 2.26 3.73
CA TYR A 190 12.77 0.91 3.13
C TYR A 190 11.39 0.46 2.66
N TYR A 191 10.35 0.71 3.45
CA TYR A 191 8.98 0.38 3.08
C TYR A 191 8.57 1.11 1.79
N SER A 192 8.78 2.43 1.72
CA SER A 192 8.50 3.23 0.52
C SER A 192 9.34 2.81 -0.69
N LEU A 193 10.60 2.41 -0.48
CA LEU A 193 11.45 1.88 -1.55
C LEU A 193 10.84 0.59 -2.14
N PHE A 194 10.46 -0.36 -1.29
CA PHE A 194 9.85 -1.60 -1.76
C PHE A 194 8.50 -1.36 -2.43
N MET A 195 7.69 -0.43 -1.92
CA MET A 195 6.46 0.01 -2.59
C MET A 195 6.73 0.51 -4.02
N ALA A 196 7.73 1.37 -4.19
CA ALA A 196 8.09 1.90 -5.52
C ALA A 196 8.57 0.79 -6.46
N ILE A 197 9.41 -0.14 -5.96
CA ILE A 197 9.84 -1.31 -6.74
C ILE A 197 8.64 -2.17 -7.14
N GLY A 198 7.71 -2.42 -6.22
CA GLY A 198 6.48 -3.17 -6.47
C GLY A 198 5.64 -2.55 -7.59
N ASN A 199 5.38 -1.24 -7.52
CA ASN A 199 4.62 -0.52 -8.56
C ASN A 199 5.30 -0.62 -9.93
N ILE A 200 6.62 -0.36 -9.99
CA ILE A 200 7.38 -0.42 -11.24
C ILE A 200 7.32 -1.84 -11.83
N LEU A 201 7.58 -2.87 -11.02
CA LEU A 201 7.54 -4.24 -11.50
C LEU A 201 6.13 -4.69 -11.90
N GLY A 202 5.09 -4.27 -11.18
CA GLY A 202 3.70 -4.61 -11.48
C GLY A 202 3.23 -3.98 -12.79
N TYR A 203 3.43 -2.67 -12.97
CA TYR A 203 3.08 -2.01 -14.24
C TYR A 203 3.93 -2.49 -15.42
N ALA A 204 5.22 -2.79 -15.19
CA ALA A 204 6.06 -3.43 -16.21
C ALA A 204 5.50 -4.80 -16.61
N THR A 205 5.06 -5.60 -15.63
CA THR A 205 4.41 -6.90 -15.87
C THR A 205 3.12 -6.72 -16.68
N GLY A 206 2.28 -5.74 -16.34
CA GLY A 206 1.05 -5.45 -17.08
C GLY A 206 1.29 -4.93 -18.50
N SER A 207 2.40 -4.24 -18.74
CA SER A 207 2.75 -3.75 -20.09
C SER A 207 3.26 -4.85 -21.04
N TYR A 208 3.74 -5.98 -20.50
CA TYR A 208 4.34 -7.05 -21.29
C TYR A 208 3.30 -8.08 -21.79
N SER A 209 3.37 -8.42 -23.07
CA SER A 209 2.39 -9.25 -23.78
C SER A 209 2.71 -10.74 -23.88
N GLY A 210 3.91 -11.14 -23.46
CA GLY A 210 4.45 -12.49 -23.70
C GLY A 210 4.28 -13.47 -22.55
N TRP A 211 3.64 -13.08 -21.44
CA TRP A 211 3.56 -13.92 -20.25
C TRP A 211 2.82 -15.24 -20.47
N TYR A 212 1.76 -15.21 -21.28
CA TYR A 212 1.02 -16.43 -21.66
C TYR A 212 1.89 -17.48 -22.36
N LYS A 213 3.03 -17.10 -22.97
CA LYS A 213 3.98 -18.05 -23.58
C LYS A 213 4.87 -18.72 -22.55
N VAL A 214 5.20 -18.01 -21.47
CA VAL A 214 5.97 -18.54 -20.34
C VAL A 214 5.09 -19.49 -19.53
N PHE A 215 3.85 -19.07 -19.27
CA PHE A 215 2.84 -19.86 -18.56
C PHE A 215 1.78 -20.38 -19.54
N ALA A 216 2.20 -21.24 -20.48
CA ALA A 216 1.34 -21.74 -21.57
C ALA A 216 0.04 -22.40 -21.09
N PHE A 217 0.01 -22.94 -19.87
CA PHE A 217 -1.19 -23.54 -19.26
C PHE A 217 -2.30 -22.51 -18.93
N THR A 218 -2.01 -21.21 -19.00
CA THR A 218 -3.00 -20.16 -18.69
C THR A 218 -4.01 -19.94 -19.79
N LEU A 219 -3.67 -20.32 -21.03
CA LEU A 219 -4.58 -20.25 -22.18
C LEU A 219 -5.57 -21.41 -22.13
N THR A 220 -6.87 -21.10 -22.17
CA THR A 220 -7.96 -22.08 -22.11
C THR A 220 -9.03 -21.73 -23.13
N PRO A 221 -9.98 -22.64 -23.44
CA PRO A 221 -11.09 -22.33 -24.34
C PRO A 221 -11.95 -21.13 -23.88
N ALA A 222 -12.01 -20.89 -22.57
CA ALA A 222 -12.80 -19.80 -21.97
C ALA A 222 -12.01 -18.48 -21.86
N CYS A 223 -10.68 -18.52 -21.98
CA CYS A 223 -9.78 -17.42 -21.67
C CYS A 223 -8.85 -17.14 -22.86
N ASN A 224 -9.11 -16.03 -23.57
CA ASN A 224 -8.31 -15.58 -24.71
C ASN A 224 -6.87 -15.17 -24.28
N ILE A 225 -6.04 -14.78 -25.25
CA ILE A 225 -4.63 -14.41 -25.00
C ILE A 225 -4.48 -13.29 -23.95
N SER A 226 -5.42 -12.36 -23.90
CA SER A 226 -5.34 -11.19 -23.01
C SER A 226 -5.73 -11.57 -21.58
N CYS A 227 -6.81 -12.34 -21.45
CA CYS A 227 -7.17 -13.02 -20.20
C CYS A 227 -6.01 -13.91 -19.70
N ALA A 228 -5.38 -14.69 -20.58
CA ALA A 228 -4.27 -15.58 -20.23
C ALA A 228 -3.02 -14.80 -19.78
N ASN A 229 -2.74 -13.64 -20.38
CA ASN A 229 -1.67 -12.75 -19.94
C ASN A 229 -1.94 -12.17 -18.54
N LEU A 230 -3.16 -11.70 -18.28
CA LEU A 230 -3.57 -11.22 -16.96
C LEU A 230 -3.42 -12.32 -15.90
N LYS A 231 -3.93 -13.52 -16.19
CA LYS A 231 -3.78 -14.71 -15.34
C LYS A 231 -2.30 -15.05 -15.09
N SER A 232 -1.45 -14.94 -16.11
CA SER A 232 -0.01 -15.15 -15.97
C SER A 232 0.67 -14.09 -15.09
N ALA A 233 0.28 -12.81 -15.24
CA ALA A 233 0.78 -11.71 -14.40
C ALA A 233 0.43 -11.92 -12.93
N PHE A 234 -0.77 -12.43 -12.66
CA PHE A 234 -1.22 -12.82 -11.33
C PHE A 234 -0.46 -14.01 -10.73
N PHE A 235 -0.02 -14.99 -11.52
CA PHE A 235 0.89 -16.02 -11.02
C PHE A 235 2.23 -15.44 -10.58
N LEU A 236 2.74 -14.42 -11.29
CA LEU A 236 3.95 -13.70 -10.86
C LEU A 236 3.71 -12.93 -9.56
N ASP A 237 2.54 -12.32 -9.40
CA ASP A 237 2.14 -11.68 -8.14
C ASP A 237 2.16 -12.67 -6.98
N ILE A 238 1.53 -13.85 -7.15
CA ILE A 238 1.52 -14.93 -6.14
C ILE A 238 2.95 -15.32 -5.74
N ILE A 239 3.84 -15.50 -6.71
CA ILE A 239 5.25 -15.82 -6.42
C ILE A 239 5.91 -14.68 -5.64
N PHE A 240 5.69 -13.43 -6.05
CA PHE A 240 6.34 -12.29 -5.45
C PHE A 240 5.83 -11.97 -4.03
N ILE A 241 4.51 -12.00 -3.81
CA ILE A 241 3.91 -11.85 -2.47
C ILE A 241 4.30 -13.00 -1.55
N ALA A 242 4.35 -14.24 -2.04
CA ALA A 242 4.77 -15.39 -1.24
C ALA A 242 6.23 -15.27 -0.79
N VAL A 243 7.14 -14.92 -1.72
CA VAL A 243 8.57 -14.74 -1.42
C VAL A 243 8.79 -13.59 -0.44
N THR A 244 8.20 -12.42 -0.70
CA THR A 244 8.38 -11.24 0.16
C THR A 244 7.76 -11.41 1.54
N THR A 245 6.58 -12.04 1.62
CA THR A 245 5.94 -12.40 2.90
C THR A 245 6.78 -13.41 3.68
N TYR A 246 7.30 -14.45 3.02
CA TYR A 246 8.19 -15.43 3.64
C TYR A 246 9.44 -14.76 4.24
N ILE A 247 10.10 -13.88 3.46
CA ILE A 247 11.28 -13.12 3.92
C ILE A 247 10.92 -12.26 5.14
N SER A 248 9.77 -11.59 5.13
CA SER A 248 9.32 -10.73 6.23
C SER A 248 9.03 -11.52 7.51
N ILE A 249 8.28 -12.62 7.39
CA ILE A 249 7.86 -13.46 8.53
C ILE A 249 9.05 -14.16 9.19
N VAL A 250 10.02 -14.66 8.41
CA VAL A 250 11.21 -15.33 8.95
C VAL A 250 12.18 -14.34 9.59
N ALA A 251 12.23 -13.09 9.10
CA ALA A 251 13.16 -12.08 9.61
C ALA A 251 12.75 -11.53 10.97
N ALA A 252 11.46 -11.31 11.19
CA ALA A 252 10.98 -10.98 12.52
C ALA A 252 10.90 -12.28 13.35
N LYS A 253 11.13 -12.25 14.67
CA LYS A 253 10.61 -13.26 15.62
C LYS A 253 9.85 -12.49 16.67
N GLU A 254 8.52 -12.53 16.60
CA GLU A 254 7.66 -11.74 17.46
C GLU A 254 7.43 -12.55 18.71
N VAL A 255 7.62 -11.92 19.86
CA VAL A 255 7.28 -12.51 21.14
C VAL A 255 5.77 -12.32 21.35
N PRO A 256 5.02 -13.35 21.77
CA PRO A 256 3.60 -13.20 22.11
C PRO A 256 3.40 -12.11 23.17
N LEU A 257 2.25 -11.44 23.16
CA LEU A 257 1.79 -10.60 24.27
C LEU A 257 1.71 -11.49 25.53
N SER A 258 2.64 -11.31 26.47
CA SER A 258 2.58 -11.98 27.77
C SER A 258 1.44 -11.37 28.60
N SER A 259 0.58 -12.22 29.15
CA SER A 259 -0.50 -11.87 30.07
C SER A 259 -0.02 -11.14 31.35
N SER A 260 1.29 -11.08 31.62
CA SER A 260 1.86 -10.40 32.79
C SER A 260 2.07 -8.88 32.67
N GLY A 261 1.75 -8.26 31.53
CA GLY A 261 1.86 -6.80 31.33
C GLY A 261 0.54 -6.03 31.39
N ALA A 262 -0.59 -6.72 31.55
CA ALA A 262 -1.88 -6.07 31.73
C ALA A 262 -1.93 -5.43 33.12
N HIS A 263 -1.86 -4.11 33.19
CA HIS A 263 -2.52 -3.41 34.29
C HIS A 263 -3.98 -3.91 34.33
N PRO A 264 -4.55 -4.23 35.51
CA PRO A 264 -5.91 -4.71 35.61
C PRO A 264 -6.85 -3.57 35.23
N VAL A 265 -7.18 -3.50 33.94
CA VAL A 265 -8.40 -2.86 33.49
C VAL A 265 -9.44 -3.96 33.53
N GLU A 266 -10.31 -3.80 34.52
CA GLU A 266 -11.56 -4.49 34.81
C GLU A 266 -12.04 -5.51 33.76
N GLU A 267 -12.29 -6.73 34.25
CA GLU A 267 -13.03 -7.80 33.59
C GLU A 267 -14.33 -7.30 32.94
N ALA A 268 -14.28 -7.08 31.63
CA ALA A 268 -15.44 -7.15 30.76
C ALA A 268 -15.24 -8.34 29.81
N ALA A 269 -15.76 -9.46 30.30
CA ALA A 269 -16.18 -10.70 29.66
C ALA A 269 -15.89 -10.94 28.16
N ALA A 270 -15.51 -12.18 27.89
CA ALA A 270 -15.31 -12.82 26.59
C ALA A 270 -16.59 -12.96 25.72
N GLY A 271 -17.41 -11.91 25.60
CA GLY A 271 -18.67 -11.89 24.84
C GLY A 271 -18.78 -10.79 23.77
N GLU A 272 -17.78 -9.91 23.61
CA GLU A 272 -17.96 -8.63 22.89
C GLU A 272 -16.97 -8.39 21.74
N SER A 273 -16.82 -9.33 20.80
CA SER A 273 -16.08 -9.01 19.57
C SER A 273 -16.85 -8.06 18.65
N GLY A 274 -18.19 -8.01 18.75
CA GLY A 274 -19.05 -7.10 17.97
C GLY A 274 -19.16 -5.69 18.57
N THR A 275 -19.48 -5.57 19.86
CA THR A 275 -19.70 -4.29 20.55
C THR A 275 -18.43 -3.44 20.68
N ALA A 276 -17.27 -4.06 20.86
CA ALA A 276 -16.00 -3.33 20.95
C ALA A 276 -15.55 -2.70 19.62
N GLY A 277 -15.93 -3.28 18.48
CA GLY A 277 -15.65 -2.73 17.15
C GLY A 277 -16.54 -1.52 16.84
N GLU A 278 -17.83 -1.62 17.18
CA GLU A 278 -18.79 -0.52 17.02
C GLU A 278 -18.45 0.69 17.90
N ALA A 279 -18.04 0.45 19.16
CA ALA A 279 -17.60 1.52 20.05
C ALA A 279 -16.38 2.27 19.51
N PHE A 280 -15.39 1.55 18.97
CA PHE A 280 -14.19 2.16 18.37
C PHE A 280 -14.51 3.01 17.12
N LEU A 281 -15.39 2.51 16.25
CA LEU A 281 -15.82 3.28 15.08
C LEU A 281 -16.57 4.56 15.50
N TRP A 282 -17.45 4.48 16.49
CA TRP A 282 -18.15 5.65 17.02
C TRP A 282 -17.22 6.67 17.67
N GLU A 283 -16.18 6.23 18.39
CA GLU A 283 -15.15 7.13 18.92
C GLU A 283 -14.35 7.82 17.79
N LEU A 284 -14.02 7.08 16.72
CA LEU A 284 -13.36 7.63 15.54
C LEU A 284 -14.22 8.71 14.87
N PHE A 285 -15.52 8.45 14.70
CA PHE A 285 -16.45 9.44 14.15
C PHE A 285 -16.68 10.63 15.09
N GLY A 286 -16.70 10.39 16.41
CA GLY A 286 -16.79 11.45 17.43
C GLY A 286 -15.60 12.41 17.38
N THR A 287 -14.44 11.94 16.94
CA THR A 287 -13.21 12.74 16.84
C THR A 287 -13.31 13.87 15.80
N PHE A 288 -14.12 13.70 14.74
CA PHE A 288 -14.34 14.75 13.72
C PHE A 288 -14.89 16.05 14.32
N ARG A 289 -15.60 15.97 15.47
CA ARG A 289 -16.16 17.14 16.15
C ARG A 289 -15.09 18.07 16.75
N TYR A 290 -13.87 17.57 16.94
CA TYR A 290 -12.77 18.31 17.57
C TYR A 290 -11.74 18.85 16.56
N PHE A 291 -11.99 18.70 15.26
CA PHE A 291 -11.07 19.18 14.24
C PHE A 291 -11.06 20.69 14.11
N SER A 292 -9.85 21.25 14.09
CA SER A 292 -9.64 22.68 13.85
C SER A 292 -9.94 23.05 12.39
N THR A 293 -10.24 24.32 12.13
CA THR A 293 -10.52 24.82 10.77
C THR A 293 -9.43 24.46 9.75
N PRO A 294 -8.11 24.56 10.05
CA PRO A 294 -7.07 24.12 9.12
C PRO A 294 -7.15 22.65 8.74
N VAL A 295 -7.51 21.77 9.68
CA VAL A 295 -7.68 20.33 9.42
C VAL A 295 -8.86 20.08 8.50
N TRP A 296 -10.00 20.75 8.74
CA TRP A 296 -11.16 20.69 7.85
C TRP A 296 -10.84 21.17 6.42
N THR A 297 -10.05 22.24 6.28
CA THR A 297 -9.60 22.70 4.97
C THR A 297 -8.76 21.64 4.25
N ILE A 298 -7.78 21.05 4.94
CA ILE A 298 -6.92 20.00 4.36
C ILE A 298 -7.76 18.77 3.95
N LEU A 299 -8.69 18.33 4.80
CA LEU A 299 -9.57 17.20 4.52
C LEU A 299 -10.45 17.47 3.29
N THR A 300 -11.02 18.67 3.19
CA THR A 300 -11.92 19.04 2.10
C THR A 300 -11.17 19.06 0.77
N VAL A 301 -10.02 19.74 0.72
CA VAL A 301 -9.20 19.79 -0.50
C VAL A 301 -8.69 18.40 -0.86
N THR A 302 -8.26 17.60 0.12
CA THR A 302 -7.86 16.20 -0.11
C THR A 302 -9.02 15.40 -0.72
N ALA A 303 -10.22 15.48 -0.17
CA ALA A 303 -11.40 14.79 -0.72
C ALA A 303 -11.68 15.20 -2.18
N LEU A 304 -11.66 16.51 -2.48
CA LEU A 304 -11.86 17.02 -3.84
C LEU A 304 -10.76 16.57 -4.80
N THR A 305 -9.50 16.59 -4.37
CA THR A 305 -8.37 16.10 -5.18
C THR A 305 -8.51 14.62 -5.49
N TRP A 306 -8.92 13.80 -4.52
CA TRP A 306 -9.12 12.36 -4.74
C TRP A 306 -10.32 12.05 -5.63
N ILE A 307 -11.40 12.85 -5.60
CA ILE A 307 -12.50 12.76 -6.58
C ILE A 307 -11.97 12.89 -8.01
N GLY A 308 -10.94 13.72 -8.25
CA GLY A 308 -10.27 13.82 -9.54
C GLY A 308 -9.38 12.62 -9.88
N TRP A 309 -8.66 12.07 -8.90
CA TRP A 309 -7.79 10.91 -9.12
C TRP A 309 -8.54 9.61 -9.38
N PHE A 310 -9.71 9.40 -8.76
CA PHE A 310 -10.44 8.14 -8.87
C PHE A 310 -10.74 7.75 -10.33
N PRO A 311 -11.35 8.61 -11.17
CA PRO A 311 -11.58 8.27 -12.58
C PRO A 311 -10.29 7.92 -13.32
N PHE A 312 -9.20 8.65 -13.09
CA PHE A 312 -7.91 8.34 -13.69
C PHE A 312 -7.40 6.96 -13.25
N LEU A 313 -7.30 6.72 -11.94
CA LEU A 313 -6.75 5.47 -11.40
C LEU A 313 -7.55 4.23 -11.79
N LEU A 314 -8.85 4.39 -12.06
CA LEU A 314 -9.72 3.26 -12.42
C LEU A 314 -9.78 3.04 -13.93
N PHE A 315 -9.70 4.09 -14.75
CA PHE A 315 -10.00 4.02 -16.18
C PHE A 315 -8.84 4.46 -17.08
N ASP A 316 -7.66 4.76 -16.57
CA ASP A 316 -6.51 5.21 -17.34
C ASP A 316 -6.10 4.24 -18.47
N THR A 317 -5.92 2.96 -18.17
CA THR A 317 -5.54 1.93 -19.14
C THR A 317 -6.69 1.60 -20.08
N ASP A 318 -7.93 1.64 -19.60
CA ASP A 318 -9.12 1.43 -20.43
C ASP A 318 -9.29 2.60 -21.43
N TRP A 319 -9.08 3.83 -20.98
CA TRP A 319 -9.05 5.04 -21.80
C TRP A 319 -7.99 4.92 -22.91
N MET A 320 -6.79 4.43 -22.60
CA MET A 320 -5.77 4.19 -23.64
C MET A 320 -6.25 3.12 -24.66
N GLY A 321 -6.91 2.05 -24.20
CA GLY A 321 -7.47 0.99 -25.06
C GLY A 321 -8.57 1.47 -25.99
N ARG A 322 -9.55 2.21 -25.46
CA ARG A 322 -10.77 2.62 -26.19
C ARG A 322 -10.58 3.93 -26.93
N GLU A 323 -10.20 4.99 -26.22
CA GLU A 323 -10.23 6.35 -26.76
C GLU A 323 -9.00 6.63 -27.64
N ILE A 324 -7.83 6.08 -27.28
CA ILE A 324 -6.60 6.30 -28.05
C ILE A 324 -6.40 5.23 -29.11
N TYR A 325 -6.58 3.96 -28.76
CA TYR A 325 -6.39 2.86 -29.73
C TYR A 325 -7.64 2.52 -30.53
N GLY A 326 -8.81 3.08 -30.20
CA GLY A 326 -10.06 2.81 -30.91
C GLY A 326 -10.49 1.35 -30.89
N GLY A 327 -10.07 0.59 -29.87
CA GLY A 327 -10.36 -0.84 -29.76
C GLY A 327 -11.57 -1.11 -28.86
N GLU A 328 -12.31 -2.15 -29.20
CA GLU A 328 -13.37 -2.69 -28.33
C GLU A 328 -12.89 -3.93 -27.56
N PRO A 329 -13.36 -4.14 -26.32
CA PRO A 329 -13.02 -5.34 -25.56
C PRO A 329 -13.46 -6.60 -26.31
N ASN A 330 -12.58 -7.61 -26.36
CA ASN A 330 -12.76 -8.86 -27.11
C ASN A 330 -12.78 -8.74 -28.64
N GLU A 331 -12.61 -7.54 -29.20
CA GLU A 331 -12.56 -7.33 -30.65
C GLU A 331 -11.17 -6.91 -31.12
N GLY A 332 -10.54 -7.78 -31.91
CA GLY A 332 -9.22 -7.53 -32.47
C GLY A 332 -8.13 -7.29 -31.40
N PRO A 333 -6.93 -6.84 -31.82
CA PRO A 333 -5.79 -6.65 -30.92
C PRO A 333 -5.65 -5.20 -30.39
N ASN A 334 -6.41 -4.24 -30.91
CA ASN A 334 -6.19 -2.82 -30.67
C ASN A 334 -6.43 -2.44 -29.20
N TYR A 335 -7.54 -2.91 -28.62
CA TYR A 335 -7.89 -2.64 -27.23
C TYR A 335 -6.78 -3.13 -26.28
N ASP A 336 -6.38 -4.39 -26.44
CA ASP A 336 -5.36 -5.02 -25.60
C ASP A 336 -3.98 -4.39 -25.77
N THR A 337 -3.67 -3.93 -26.99
CA THR A 337 -2.44 -3.18 -27.28
C THR A 337 -2.47 -1.82 -26.58
N GLY A 338 -3.60 -1.11 -26.62
CA GLY A 338 -3.77 0.15 -25.92
C GLY A 338 -3.71 0.00 -24.40
N VAL A 339 -4.35 -1.01 -23.81
CA VAL A 339 -4.27 -1.31 -22.37
C VAL A 339 -2.81 -1.51 -21.93
N ARG A 340 -2.01 -2.25 -22.71
CA ARG A 340 -0.58 -2.46 -22.44
C ARG A 340 0.24 -1.18 -22.54
N MET A 341 -0.07 -0.33 -23.52
CA MET A 341 0.56 0.99 -23.64
C MET A 341 0.15 1.92 -22.49
N GLY A 342 -1.08 1.79 -21.98
CA GLY A 342 -1.52 2.46 -20.76
C GLY A 342 -0.72 2.00 -19.54
N ALA A 343 -0.54 0.69 -19.38
CA ALA A 343 0.31 0.12 -18.33
C ALA A 343 1.78 0.57 -18.45
N LEU A 344 2.31 0.72 -19.67
CA LEU A 344 3.62 1.35 -19.90
C LEU A 344 3.64 2.82 -19.45
N GLY A 345 2.57 3.58 -19.71
CA GLY A 345 2.41 4.93 -19.18
C GLY A 345 2.44 4.96 -17.65
N LEU A 346 1.77 4.02 -16.98
CA LEU A 346 1.76 3.90 -15.52
C LEU A 346 3.09 3.44 -14.93
N LEU A 347 3.86 2.64 -15.69
CA LEU A 347 5.25 2.34 -15.37
C LEU A 347 6.09 3.63 -15.34
N LEU A 348 6.02 4.45 -16.39
CA LEU A 348 6.74 5.71 -16.45
C LEU A 348 6.28 6.69 -15.36
N ASN A 349 4.97 6.76 -15.11
CA ASN A 349 4.38 7.48 -13.99
C ASN A 349 5.02 7.07 -12.66
N SER A 350 5.12 5.77 -12.40
CA SER A 350 5.68 5.22 -11.16
C SER A 350 7.17 5.53 -10.98
N VAL A 351 7.93 5.58 -12.06
CA VAL A 351 9.33 6.01 -12.03
C VAL A 351 9.43 7.48 -11.62
N VAL A 352 8.65 8.37 -12.25
CA VAL A 352 8.62 9.80 -11.90
C VAL A 352 8.12 10.01 -10.48
N LEU A 353 7.10 9.25 -10.06
CA LEU A 353 6.58 9.28 -8.70
C LEU A 353 7.68 8.92 -7.70
N GLY A 354 8.37 7.80 -7.90
CA GLY A 354 9.45 7.36 -7.03
C GLY A 354 10.60 8.37 -6.92
N VAL A 355 11.03 8.95 -8.05
CA VAL A 355 12.05 10.00 -8.08
C VAL A 355 11.57 11.25 -7.34
N THR A 356 10.32 11.67 -7.58
CA THR A 356 9.72 12.83 -6.92
C THR A 356 9.62 12.63 -5.42
N SER A 357 9.20 11.46 -4.94
CA SER A 357 9.12 11.13 -3.51
C SER A 357 10.47 11.27 -2.80
N VAL A 358 11.59 10.87 -3.43
CA VAL A 358 12.94 11.05 -2.86
C VAL A 358 13.35 12.52 -2.82
N LEU A 359 12.97 13.30 -3.83
CA LEU A 359 13.31 14.72 -3.91
C LEU A 359 12.39 15.60 -3.06
N LEU A 360 11.20 15.12 -2.70
CA LEU A 360 10.13 15.91 -2.09
C LEU A 360 10.58 16.61 -0.80
N GLU A 361 11.32 15.96 0.09
CA GLU A 361 11.83 16.61 1.32
C GLU A 361 12.72 17.82 1.00
N ARG A 362 13.52 17.74 -0.09
CA ARG A 362 14.35 18.86 -0.53
C ARG A 362 13.51 19.97 -1.16
N LEU A 363 12.50 19.61 -1.94
CA LEU A 363 11.58 20.58 -2.54
C LEU A 363 10.79 21.30 -1.44
N CYS A 364 10.20 20.57 -0.49
CA CYS A 364 9.41 21.12 0.61
C CYS A 364 10.22 22.07 1.49
N ARG A 365 11.50 21.77 1.74
CA ARG A 365 12.39 22.69 2.47
C ARG A 365 12.70 23.98 1.71
N LYS A 366 12.73 23.93 0.37
CA LYS A 366 13.06 25.10 -0.46
C LYS A 366 11.86 25.97 -0.77
N GLN A 367 10.71 25.37 -1.08
CA GLN A 367 9.53 26.08 -1.59
C GLN A 367 8.32 26.08 -0.64
N GLY A 368 8.37 25.27 0.43
CA GLY A 368 7.25 25.09 1.35
C GLY A 368 6.25 24.02 0.86
N PRO A 369 5.67 23.22 1.78
CA PRO A 369 4.77 22.12 1.41
C PRO A 369 3.45 22.60 0.79
N GLY A 370 2.87 23.70 1.28
CA GLY A 370 1.60 24.23 0.75
C GLY A 370 1.73 24.74 -0.70
N PHE A 371 2.84 25.38 -1.05
CA PHE A 371 3.09 25.85 -2.41
C PHE A 371 3.25 24.68 -3.39
N LEU A 372 4.03 23.66 -3.01
CA LEU A 372 4.21 22.46 -3.82
C LEU A 372 2.89 21.71 -4.04
N TRP A 373 2.07 21.60 -2.99
CA TRP A 373 0.76 20.99 -3.09
C TRP A 373 -0.21 21.78 -3.99
N GLY A 374 -0.14 23.11 -3.95
CA GLY A 374 -0.88 23.97 -4.89
C GLY A 374 -0.45 23.71 -6.34
N ILE A 375 0.85 23.73 -6.62
CA ILE A 375 1.40 23.45 -7.96
C ILE A 375 1.01 22.06 -8.45
N SER A 376 1.08 21.03 -7.59
CA SER A 376 0.72 19.67 -7.99
C SER A 376 -0.74 19.56 -8.43
N ASN A 377 -1.66 20.22 -7.74
CA ASN A 377 -3.07 20.21 -8.12
C ASN A 377 -3.33 20.96 -9.45
N ILE A 378 -2.63 22.07 -9.69
CA ILE A 378 -2.72 22.79 -10.98
C ILE A 378 -2.18 21.91 -12.11
N LEU A 379 -1.02 21.28 -11.90
CA LEU A 379 -0.41 20.39 -12.90
C LEU A 379 -1.31 19.18 -13.19
N MET A 380 -1.93 18.59 -12.17
CA MET A 380 -2.92 17.53 -12.32
C MET A 380 -4.09 17.99 -13.19
N ALA A 381 -4.67 19.16 -12.91
CA ALA A 381 -5.79 19.70 -13.70
C ALA A 381 -5.40 19.93 -15.17
N VAL A 382 -4.20 20.47 -15.44
CA VAL A 382 -3.68 20.65 -16.81
C VAL A 382 -3.52 19.30 -17.52
N CYS A 383 -3.04 18.27 -16.82
CA CYS A 383 -2.90 16.93 -17.39
C CYS A 383 -4.26 16.32 -17.75
N PHE A 384 -5.26 16.43 -16.88
CA PHE A 384 -6.61 15.92 -17.17
C PHE A 384 -7.29 16.68 -18.32
N ILE A 385 -7.13 18.00 -18.40
CA ILE A 385 -7.61 18.77 -19.56
C ILE A 385 -6.89 18.31 -20.83
N SER A 386 -5.59 18.06 -20.75
CA SER A 386 -4.80 17.58 -21.88
C SER A 386 -5.25 16.19 -22.36
N MET A 387 -5.66 15.28 -21.46
CA MET A 387 -6.28 14.00 -21.86
C MET A 387 -7.56 14.19 -22.68
N LEU A 388 -8.42 15.15 -22.29
CA LEU A 388 -9.62 15.49 -23.05
C LEU A 388 -9.28 16.06 -24.43
N VAL A 389 -8.28 16.94 -24.51
CA VAL A 389 -7.80 17.50 -25.79
C VAL A 389 -7.25 16.41 -26.69
N VAL A 390 -6.42 15.50 -26.17
CA VAL A 390 -5.87 14.37 -26.94
C VAL A 390 -6.99 13.46 -27.45
N THR A 391 -8.00 13.17 -26.62
CA THR A 391 -9.19 12.39 -27.01
C THR A 391 -9.97 13.08 -28.13
N TYR A 392 -10.20 14.39 -28.00
CA TYR A 392 -10.87 15.17 -29.05
C TYR A 392 -10.09 15.16 -30.36
N VAL A 393 -8.77 15.34 -30.31
CA VAL A 393 -7.89 15.28 -31.50
C VAL A 393 -7.91 13.88 -32.12
N ALA A 394 -7.85 12.82 -31.30
CA ALA A 394 -7.91 11.44 -31.76
C ALA A 394 -9.19 11.15 -32.57
N ASN A 395 -10.34 11.55 -32.03
CA ASN A 395 -11.64 11.37 -32.69
C ASN A 395 -11.78 12.18 -33.99
N ASN A 396 -11.14 13.34 -34.10
CA ASN A 396 -11.22 14.18 -35.31
C ASN A 396 -10.28 13.75 -36.44
N ILE A 397 -9.19 13.04 -36.15
CA ILE A 397 -8.26 12.56 -37.17
C ILE A 397 -8.84 11.35 -37.94
N GLY A 398 -9.87 10.69 -37.41
CA GLY A 398 -10.65 9.68 -38.13
C GLY A 398 -9.99 8.32 -38.29
N TYR A 399 -8.91 8.03 -37.54
CA TYR A 399 -8.26 6.72 -37.50
C TYR A 399 -8.92 5.73 -36.53
N VAL A 400 -9.65 6.26 -35.54
CA VAL A 400 -10.30 5.49 -34.47
C VAL A 400 -11.24 4.44 -35.07
N GLY A 401 -11.02 3.17 -34.72
CA GLY A 401 -11.79 2.02 -35.23
C GLY A 401 -11.39 1.51 -36.63
N LYS A 402 -10.38 2.10 -37.27
CA LYS A 402 -9.92 1.68 -38.62
C LYS A 402 -8.44 1.29 -38.63
N ASP A 403 -7.60 2.18 -38.12
CA ASP A 403 -6.14 2.06 -38.16
C ASP A 403 -5.53 2.23 -36.77
N LEU A 404 -4.25 1.88 -36.62
CA LEU A 404 -3.50 2.15 -35.39
C LEU A 404 -3.31 3.66 -35.19
N PRO A 405 -3.26 4.13 -33.92
CA PRO A 405 -3.05 5.54 -33.63
C PRO A 405 -1.70 6.04 -34.18
N PRO A 406 -1.66 7.26 -34.75
CA PRO A 406 -0.40 7.92 -35.06
C PRO A 406 0.52 7.97 -33.85
N THR A 407 1.81 7.69 -34.05
CA THR A 407 2.82 7.63 -32.99
C THR A 407 2.84 8.90 -32.12
N GLY A 408 2.57 10.08 -32.71
CA GLY A 408 2.51 11.35 -31.99
C GLY A 408 1.43 11.39 -30.90
N ILE A 409 0.26 10.80 -31.13
CA ILE A 409 -0.85 10.75 -30.15
C ILE A 409 -0.47 9.83 -29.00
N VAL A 410 0.08 8.65 -29.31
CA VAL A 410 0.53 7.69 -28.30
C VAL A 410 1.62 8.30 -27.41
N ILE A 411 2.61 8.96 -28.02
CA ILE A 411 3.67 9.66 -27.27
C ILE A 411 3.08 10.75 -26.38
N ALA A 412 2.14 11.56 -26.89
CA ALA A 412 1.49 12.60 -26.09
C ALA A 412 0.77 12.01 -24.86
N SER A 413 0.00 10.93 -25.03
CA SER A 413 -0.67 10.23 -23.93
C SER A 413 0.32 9.68 -22.90
N LEU A 414 1.42 9.07 -23.34
CA LEU A 414 2.48 8.57 -22.44
C LEU A 414 3.17 9.69 -21.66
N ILE A 415 3.41 10.85 -22.29
CA ILE A 415 3.97 12.02 -21.61
C ILE A 415 3.02 12.51 -20.51
N ILE A 416 1.72 12.57 -20.78
CA ILE A 416 0.72 12.97 -19.78
C ILE A 416 0.76 12.02 -18.57
N PHE A 417 0.74 10.70 -18.80
CA PHE A 417 0.83 9.71 -17.73
C PHE A 417 2.12 9.86 -16.92
N THR A 418 3.24 10.08 -17.60
CA THR A 418 4.55 10.28 -16.98
C THR A 418 4.57 11.51 -16.09
N ILE A 419 4.04 12.64 -16.56
CA ILE A 419 3.98 13.90 -15.80
C ILE A 419 3.07 13.77 -14.57
N LEU A 420 1.96 13.04 -14.68
CA LEU A 420 1.04 12.76 -13.57
C LEU A 420 1.72 12.04 -12.39
N GLY A 421 2.89 11.44 -12.59
CA GLY A 421 3.67 10.84 -11.49
C GLY A 421 4.11 11.87 -10.44
N PHE A 422 4.40 13.12 -10.85
CA PHE A 422 4.78 14.18 -9.92
C PHE A 422 3.62 14.58 -9.02
N PRO A 423 2.43 14.98 -9.54
CA PRO A 423 1.29 15.29 -8.70
C PRO A 423 0.88 14.14 -7.77
N LEU A 424 0.91 12.90 -8.27
CA LEU A 424 0.57 11.73 -7.47
C LEU A 424 1.54 11.53 -6.29
N ALA A 425 2.84 11.74 -6.51
CA ALA A 425 3.85 11.69 -5.43
C ALA A 425 3.59 12.73 -4.33
N VAL A 426 3.23 13.95 -4.73
CA VAL A 426 2.94 15.05 -3.81
C VAL A 426 1.66 14.76 -3.02
N SER A 427 0.59 14.32 -3.69
CA SER A 427 -0.67 13.93 -3.05
C SER A 427 -0.49 12.81 -2.03
N CYS A 428 0.24 11.75 -2.36
CA CYS A 428 0.46 10.63 -1.45
C CYS A 428 1.35 10.98 -0.24
N SER A 429 2.20 12.02 -0.35
CA SER A 429 3.21 12.33 0.67
C SER A 429 2.86 13.50 1.57
N ILE A 430 2.07 14.48 1.10
CA ILE A 430 1.66 15.66 1.87
C ILE A 430 0.33 15.43 2.59
N SER A 431 -0.50 14.49 2.11
CA SER A 431 -1.74 14.10 2.78
C SER A 431 -1.53 13.11 3.95
N CYS A 432 -0.29 12.71 4.25
CA CYS A 432 0.11 11.94 5.43
C CYS A 432 0.94 12.83 6.38
#